data_AF-A0A1X1H5M4-F1
#
_entry.id   AF-A0A1X1H5M4-F1
#
_cell.length_a   1.000
_cell.length_b   1.000
_cell.length_c   1.000
_cell.angle_alpha   90.00
_cell.angle_beta   90.00
_cell.angle_gamma   90.00
#
_symmetry.space_group_name_H-M   'P 1'
#
loop_
_entity.id
_entity.type
_entity.pdbx_description
1 polymer ?
#
loop_
_entity_poly.entity_id
_entity_poly.type
_entity_poly.pdbx_seq_one_letter_code
_entity_poly.pdbx_strand_id
1 'polypeptide(L)'
;MEQEVIEQEQENFEINISAYDFNEAKEHLKEFAEQSRDELNFDKVRTHDNFLGFDLTEHAVTGKEFNTLVEQTQNYISKFYEKQQEVIEQFSQVYKALEGLDKGYIQAIICNVAAIELNNKKILKEQARIDKTIEKQTSTLLALKQFKEKFNENNHKEAIEEHENRLSRLDDRIVSLEDTVSVLPLEPVSHTSEIEELRKELNESKQQIQFISNRLLTLFIVSGVSIGMLIITLVFMFLR
;
A
#
# COMPACT_ATOMS: atom_id res chain seq x y z
N MET A 1 4.12 -5.65 19.07
CA MET A 1 4.21 -4.62 20.14
C MET A 1 4.44 -3.23 19.52
N GLU A 2 3.70 -2.83 18.48
CA GLU A 2 3.86 -1.51 17.83
C GLU A 2 2.51 -0.85 17.50
N GLN A 3 1.45 -1.19 18.25
CA GLN A 3 0.11 -0.64 18.04
C GLN A 3 -0.42 0.18 19.24
N GLU A 4 0.39 0.39 20.29
CA GLU A 4 -0.05 1.03 21.54
C GLU A 4 0.49 2.46 21.76
N VAL A 5 0.90 3.19 20.71
CA VAL A 5 1.45 4.56 20.88
C VAL A 5 0.85 5.57 19.89
N ILE A 6 -0.48 5.58 19.71
CA ILE A 6 -1.18 6.69 19.03
C ILE A 6 -2.36 7.20 19.87
N GLU A 7 -2.24 7.09 21.19
CA GLU A 7 -3.28 7.54 22.11
C GLU A 7 -2.68 8.43 23.19
N GLN A 8 -1.94 9.47 22.79
CA GLN A 8 -1.62 10.56 23.71
C GLN A 8 -1.72 11.92 23.01
N GLU A 9 -2.46 12.80 23.69
CA GLU A 9 -2.50 14.25 23.54
C GLU A 9 -3.33 14.81 22.38
N GLN A 10 -4.63 14.54 22.40
CA GLN A 10 -5.59 15.63 22.16
C GLN A 10 -5.63 16.50 23.41
N GLU A 11 -4.59 17.33 23.61
CA GLU A 11 -4.72 18.48 24.48
C GLU A 11 -5.68 19.44 23.78
N ASN A 12 -6.94 19.43 24.22
CA ASN A 12 -7.91 20.44 23.83
C ASN A 12 -7.40 21.78 24.37
N PHE A 13 -6.64 22.51 23.54
CA PHE A 13 -6.19 23.85 23.83
C PHE A 13 -7.41 24.78 23.74
N GLU A 14 -8.26 24.71 24.76
CA GLU A 14 -9.40 25.61 24.92
C GLU A 14 -8.84 26.95 25.39
N ILE A 15 -8.37 27.74 24.43
CA ILE A 15 -7.98 29.13 24.67
C ILE A 15 -9.28 29.89 24.91
N ASN A 16 -9.64 30.06 26.17
CA ASN A 16 -10.69 30.97 26.58
C ASN A 16 -10.19 32.40 26.37
N ILE A 17 -10.32 32.89 25.13
CA ILE A 17 -10.01 34.26 24.77
C ILE A 17 -11.17 35.12 25.31
N SER A 18 -10.96 35.89 26.38
CA SER A 18 -11.87 36.99 26.69
C SER A 18 -11.65 38.12 25.66
N ALA A 19 -12.05 37.88 24.42
CA ALA A 19 -12.00 38.86 23.32
C ALA A 19 -12.80 40.14 23.65
N TYR A 20 -13.61 40.08 24.71
CA TYR A 20 -14.37 41.17 25.27
C TYR A 20 -13.47 42.28 25.84
N ASP A 21 -12.43 41.94 26.61
CA ASP A 21 -11.61 42.93 27.33
C ASP A 21 -10.73 43.76 26.39
N PHE A 22 -10.23 43.15 25.32
CA PHE A 22 -9.41 43.86 24.31
C PHE A 22 -10.23 44.88 23.53
N ASN A 23 -11.41 44.48 23.06
CA ASN A 23 -12.23 45.37 22.23
C ASN A 23 -12.82 46.51 23.05
N GLU A 24 -13.21 46.24 24.30
CA GLU A 24 -13.65 47.27 25.24
C GLU A 24 -12.54 48.28 25.53
N ALA A 25 -11.33 47.81 25.88
CA ALA A 25 -10.19 48.69 26.13
C ALA A 25 -9.82 49.53 24.89
N LYS A 26 -9.89 48.93 23.69
CA LYS A 26 -9.64 49.63 22.43
C LYS A 26 -10.66 50.74 22.15
N GLU A 27 -11.95 50.52 22.41
CA GLU A 27 -12.97 51.56 22.23
C GLU A 27 -12.79 52.71 23.23
N HIS A 28 -12.51 52.42 24.50
CA HIS A 28 -12.22 53.48 25.48
C HIS A 28 -11.02 54.37 25.10
N LEU A 29 -9.95 53.76 24.58
CA LEU A 29 -8.78 54.51 24.10
C LEU A 29 -9.11 55.38 22.89
N LYS A 30 -9.98 54.91 22.02
CA LYS A 30 -10.44 55.66 20.85
C LYS A 30 -11.26 56.87 21.26
N GLU A 31 -12.24 56.68 22.15
CA GLU A 31 -13.06 57.76 22.70
C GLU A 31 -12.19 58.86 23.34
N PHE A 32 -11.20 58.46 24.14
CA PHE A 32 -10.25 59.39 24.75
C PHE A 32 -9.39 60.14 23.73
N ALA A 33 -8.91 59.46 22.69
CA ALA A 33 -8.10 60.08 21.64
C ALA A 33 -8.90 61.08 20.79
N GLU A 34 -10.21 60.87 20.65
CA GLU A 34 -11.13 61.73 19.90
C GLU A 34 -11.73 62.87 20.74
N GLN A 35 -11.57 62.83 22.07
CA GLN A 35 -12.07 63.85 22.99
C GLN A 35 -11.46 65.22 22.67
N SER A 36 -12.31 66.25 22.58
CA SER A 36 -11.89 67.62 22.29
C SER A 36 -11.07 68.21 23.45
N ARG A 37 -10.07 69.01 23.12
CA ARG A 37 -9.26 69.71 24.12
C ARG A 37 -9.94 71.01 24.52
N ASP A 38 -10.27 71.15 25.79
CA ASP A 38 -10.72 72.45 26.31
C ASP A 38 -9.58 73.47 26.24
N GLU A 39 -9.81 74.58 25.56
CA GLU A 39 -8.95 75.75 25.67
C GLU A 39 -9.23 76.46 26.99
N LEU A 40 -8.20 76.58 27.82
CA LEU A 40 -8.29 77.29 29.09
C LEU A 40 -7.80 78.73 28.92
N ASN A 41 -8.63 79.69 29.29
CA ASN A 41 -8.29 81.11 29.31
C ASN A 41 -8.46 81.66 30.73
N PHE A 42 -7.47 82.43 31.19
CA PHE A 42 -7.54 83.18 32.43
C PHE A 42 -7.84 84.64 32.13
N ASP A 43 -8.73 85.24 32.92
CA ASP A 43 -8.94 86.68 32.85
C ASP A 43 -7.71 87.41 33.39
N LYS A 44 -7.27 88.43 32.65
CA LYS A 44 -6.21 89.31 33.13
C LYS A 44 -6.80 90.33 34.10
N VAL A 45 -6.12 90.56 35.21
CA VAL A 45 -6.42 91.71 36.07
C VAL A 45 -6.01 93.01 35.37
N ARG A 46 -6.77 94.08 35.59
CA ARG A 46 -6.44 95.39 35.04
C ARG A 46 -5.14 95.91 35.64
N THR A 47 -4.34 96.58 34.82
CA THR A 47 -3.07 97.21 35.25
C THR A 47 -3.14 98.72 35.20
N HIS A 48 -4.09 99.28 34.43
CA HIS A 48 -4.30 100.72 34.29
C HIS A 48 -5.78 101.05 34.29
N ASP A 49 -6.11 102.22 34.84
CA ASP A 49 -7.44 102.80 34.80
C ASP A 49 -7.64 103.54 33.49
N ASN A 50 -8.79 103.29 32.87
CA ASN A 50 -9.13 103.87 31.59
C ASN A 50 -10.03 105.10 31.79
N PHE A 51 -9.56 106.26 31.34
CA PHE A 51 -10.33 107.49 31.30
C PHE A 51 -10.41 108.02 29.87
N LEU A 52 -11.62 108.09 29.32
CA LEU A 52 -11.89 108.54 27.93
C LEU A 52 -11.11 107.75 26.84
N GLY A 53 -10.79 106.48 27.08
CA GLY A 53 -10.09 105.63 26.11
C GLY A 53 -8.56 105.68 26.22
N PHE A 54 -8.02 106.37 27.22
CA PHE A 54 -6.58 106.43 27.51
C PHE A 54 -6.27 105.77 28.85
N ASP A 55 -5.26 104.89 28.86
CA ASP A 55 -4.69 104.29 30.07
C ASP A 55 -3.72 105.30 30.70
N LEU A 56 -4.18 106.02 31.73
CA LEU A 56 -3.45 107.20 32.25
C LEU A 56 -2.85 107.00 33.65
N THR A 57 -3.36 106.05 34.43
CA THR A 57 -2.90 105.78 35.80
C THR A 57 -2.87 104.29 36.10
N GLU A 58 -1.95 103.86 36.96
CA GLU A 58 -1.92 102.48 37.45
C GLU A 58 -3.22 102.14 38.20
N HIS A 59 -3.81 100.99 37.88
CA HIS A 59 -5.02 100.49 38.54
C HIS A 59 -4.63 99.64 39.75
N ALA A 60 -5.22 99.93 40.90
CA ALA A 60 -5.10 99.07 42.08
C ALA A 60 -6.02 97.85 41.92
N VAL A 61 -5.44 96.67 41.77
CA VAL A 61 -6.19 95.41 41.65
C VAL A 61 -7.20 95.29 42.80
N THR A 62 -8.49 95.21 42.43
CA THR A 62 -9.56 95.12 43.41
C THR A 62 -9.64 93.71 43.99
N GLY A 63 -10.15 93.59 45.22
CA GLY A 63 -10.40 92.27 45.84
C GLY A 63 -11.33 91.39 45.00
N LYS A 64 -12.25 91.99 44.22
CA LYS A 64 -13.11 91.26 43.30
C LYS A 64 -12.32 90.66 42.13
N GLU A 65 -11.46 91.43 41.48
CA GLU A 65 -10.61 90.95 40.37
C GLU A 65 -9.66 89.84 40.84
N PHE A 66 -9.06 90.01 42.01
CA PHE A 66 -8.22 88.99 42.62
C PHE A 66 -9.00 87.70 42.92
N ASN A 67 -10.16 87.81 43.56
CA ASN A 67 -10.99 86.64 43.88
C ASN A 67 -11.46 85.90 42.62
N THR A 68 -11.81 86.60 41.54
CA THR A 68 -12.16 85.97 40.25
C THR A 68 -10.98 85.20 39.67
N LEU A 69 -9.78 85.77 39.67
CA LEU A 69 -8.58 85.05 39.19
C LEU A 69 -8.24 83.82 40.06
N VAL A 70 -8.41 83.93 41.38
CA VAL A 70 -8.23 82.81 42.32
C VAL A 70 -9.25 81.71 42.04
N GLU A 71 -10.52 82.04 41.84
CA GLU A 71 -11.58 81.08 41.49
C GLU A 71 -11.28 80.37 40.16
N GLN A 72 -10.85 81.11 39.13
CA GLN A 72 -10.42 80.54 37.86
C GLN A 72 -9.22 79.58 38.03
N THR A 73 -8.25 79.96 38.86
CA THR A 73 -7.08 79.13 39.18
C THR A 73 -7.46 77.86 39.93
N GLN A 74 -8.34 77.95 40.92
CA GLN A 74 -8.84 76.80 41.67
C GLN A 74 -9.61 75.84 40.75
N ASN A 75 -10.50 76.37 39.92
CA ASN A 75 -11.24 75.58 38.94
C ASN A 75 -10.29 74.89 37.94
N TYR A 76 -9.24 75.58 37.49
CA TYR A 76 -8.22 74.96 36.65
C TYR A 76 -7.49 73.80 37.35
N ILE A 77 -7.04 74.00 38.59
CA ILE A 77 -6.34 72.95 39.35
C ILE A 77 -7.25 71.74 39.55
N SER A 78 -8.53 71.95 39.86
CA SER A 78 -9.52 70.86 39.97
C SER A 78 -9.68 70.11 38.65
N LYS A 79 -9.92 70.81 37.53
CA LYS A 79 -10.03 70.19 36.20
C LYS A 79 -8.75 69.47 35.78
N PHE A 80 -7.59 70.02 36.13
CA PHE A 80 -6.29 69.41 35.85
C PHE A 80 -6.12 68.10 36.61
N TYR A 81 -6.54 68.06 37.89
CA TYR A 81 -6.53 66.83 38.68
C TYR A 81 -7.46 65.76 38.10
N GLU A 82 -8.68 66.14 37.70
CA GLU A 82 -9.63 65.24 37.03
C GLU A 82 -9.05 64.66 35.73
N LYS A 83 -8.48 65.51 34.86
CA LYS A 83 -7.83 65.06 33.62
C LYS A 83 -6.64 64.15 33.87
N GLN A 84 -5.86 64.39 34.93
CA GLN A 84 -4.77 63.48 35.28
C GLN A 84 -5.28 62.10 35.72
N GLN A 85 -6.36 62.05 36.48
CA GLN A 85 -6.98 60.78 36.86
C GLN A 85 -7.52 60.03 35.63
N GLU A 86 -8.16 60.74 34.71
CA GLU A 86 -8.62 60.18 33.42
C GLU A 86 -7.44 59.62 32.61
N VAL A 87 -6.33 60.37 32.51
CA VAL A 87 -5.11 59.88 31.83
C VAL A 87 -4.60 58.57 32.47
N ILE A 88 -4.57 58.47 33.80
CA ILE A 88 -4.14 57.25 34.51
C ILE A 88 -5.07 56.07 34.17
N GLU A 89 -6.38 56.30 34.14
CA GLU A 89 -7.37 55.29 33.76
C GLU A 89 -7.17 54.82 32.32
N GLN A 90 -6.92 55.73 31.39
CA GLN A 90 -6.67 55.39 29.99
C GLN A 90 -5.34 54.64 29.80
N PHE A 91 -4.30 54.95 30.56
CA PHE A 91 -3.08 54.12 30.59
C PHE A 91 -3.36 52.68 31.07
N SER A 92 -4.29 52.49 32.01
CA SER A 92 -4.75 51.16 32.42
C SER A 92 -5.44 50.42 31.27
N GLN A 93 -6.24 51.12 30.45
CA GLN A 93 -6.84 50.55 29.25
C GLN A 93 -5.79 50.15 28.20
N VAL A 94 -4.72 50.95 27.99
CA VAL A 94 -3.59 50.55 27.13
C VAL A 94 -2.98 49.22 27.61
N TYR A 95 -2.74 49.09 28.91
CA TYR A 95 -2.19 47.86 29.48
C TYR A 95 -3.11 46.65 29.22
N LYS A 96 -4.42 46.78 29.49
CA LYS A 96 -5.40 45.72 29.21
C LYS A 96 -5.44 45.33 27.73
N ALA A 97 -5.39 46.31 26.83
CA ALA A 97 -5.35 46.05 25.39
C ALA A 97 -4.08 45.29 24.97
N LEU A 98 -2.91 45.66 25.50
CA LEU A 98 -1.67 44.93 25.23
C LEU A 98 -1.70 43.51 25.80
N GLU A 99 -2.23 43.33 27.01
CA GLU A 99 -2.37 42.02 27.64
C GLU A 99 -3.36 41.11 26.88
N GLY A 100 -4.49 41.64 26.43
CA GLY A 100 -5.45 40.92 25.60
C GLY A 100 -4.89 40.55 24.21
N LEU A 101 -4.07 41.42 23.62
CA LEU A 101 -3.35 41.14 22.38
C LEU A 101 -2.37 39.98 22.55
N ASP A 102 -1.56 40.01 23.62
CA ASP A 102 -0.55 39.00 23.91
C ASP A 102 -1.18 37.64 24.27
N LYS A 103 -1.97 37.59 25.34
CA LYS A 103 -2.54 36.34 25.88
C LYS A 103 -3.67 35.78 25.03
N GLY A 104 -4.41 36.63 24.33
CA GLY A 104 -5.51 36.23 23.48
C GLY A 104 -5.05 35.93 22.06
N TYR A 105 -4.78 36.99 21.30
CA TYR A 105 -4.55 36.89 19.86
C TYR A 105 -3.20 36.27 19.50
N ILE A 106 -2.10 36.76 20.08
CA ILE A 106 -0.74 36.28 19.74
C ILE A 106 -0.59 34.82 20.17
N GLN A 107 -0.98 34.48 21.40
CA GLN A 107 -0.95 33.10 21.86
C GLN A 107 -1.77 32.15 20.96
N ALA A 108 -2.98 32.56 20.56
CA ALA A 108 -3.81 31.76 19.65
C ALA A 108 -3.15 31.56 18.27
N ILE A 109 -2.49 32.59 17.73
CA ILE A 109 -1.72 32.47 16.49
C ILE A 109 -0.58 31.47 16.66
N ILE A 110 0.18 31.55 17.75
CA ILE A 110 1.30 30.64 18.03
C ILE A 110 0.80 29.19 18.13
N CYS A 111 -0.27 28.95 18.89
CA CYS A 111 -0.87 27.61 19.03
C CYS A 111 -1.33 27.06 17.67
N ASN A 112 -2.00 27.88 16.85
CA ASN A 112 -2.43 27.48 15.52
C ASN A 112 -1.26 27.17 14.58
N VAL A 113 -0.21 27.99 14.60
CA VAL A 113 1.01 27.75 13.81
C VAL A 113 1.68 26.43 14.22
N ALA A 114 1.78 26.16 15.52
CA ALA A 114 2.32 24.89 16.02
C ALA A 114 1.48 23.68 15.58
N ALA A 115 0.14 23.80 15.62
CA ALA A 115 -0.77 22.77 15.13
C ALA A 115 -0.63 22.54 13.62
N ILE A 116 -0.48 23.62 12.83
CA ILE A 116 -0.23 23.54 11.39
C ILE A 116 1.10 22.84 11.11
N GLU A 117 2.16 23.16 11.86
CA GLU A 117 3.47 22.52 11.70
C GLU A 117 3.39 21.00 11.96
N LEU A 118 2.69 20.61 13.03
CA LEU A 118 2.48 19.21 13.38
C LEU A 118 1.67 18.46 12.30
N ASN A 119 0.63 19.09 11.77
CA ASN A 119 -0.16 18.54 10.66
C ASN A 119 0.68 18.41 9.38
N ASN A 120 1.52 19.40 9.05
CA ASN A 120 2.42 19.31 7.91
C ASN A 120 3.41 18.15 8.03
N LYS A 121 3.99 17.92 9.23
CA LYS A 121 4.84 16.75 9.50
C LYS A 121 4.10 15.43 9.28
N LYS A 122 2.84 15.32 9.71
CA LYS A 122 1.99 14.14 9.45
C LYS A 122 1.73 13.95 7.95
N ILE A 123 1.39 15.02 7.24
CA ILE A 123 1.15 15.00 5.78
C ILE A 123 2.39 14.51 5.03
N LEU A 124 3.58 15.01 5.36
CA LEU A 124 4.82 14.55 4.73
C LEU A 124 5.08 13.05 4.94
N LYS A 125 4.77 12.53 6.13
CA LYS A 125 4.89 11.10 6.43
C LYS A 125 3.91 10.26 5.62
N GLU A 126 2.66 10.71 5.49
CA GLU A 126 1.66 10.04 4.66
C GLU A 126 1.98 10.13 3.17
N GLN A 127 2.53 11.26 2.69
CA GLN A 127 2.99 11.39 1.31
C GLN A 127 4.07 10.34 0.99
N ALA A 128 5.06 10.16 1.88
CA ALA A 128 6.07 9.13 1.71
C ALA A 128 5.50 7.69 1.71
N ARG A 129 4.39 7.44 2.42
CA ARG A 129 3.68 6.15 2.38
C ARG A 129 2.92 5.96 1.07
N ILE A 130 2.30 7.02 0.56
CA ILE A 130 1.61 7.03 -0.74
C ILE A 130 2.61 6.76 -1.85
N ASP A 131 3.75 7.43 -1.87
CA ASP A 131 4.78 7.26 -2.89
C ASP A 131 5.28 5.80 -2.95
N LYS A 132 5.54 5.17 -1.79
CA LYS A 132 5.87 3.74 -1.71
C LYS A 132 4.75 2.82 -2.21
N THR A 133 3.50 3.21 -1.99
CA THR A 133 2.34 2.43 -2.45
C THR A 133 2.21 2.52 -3.96
N ILE A 134 2.42 3.70 -4.53
CA ILE A 134 2.46 3.92 -5.99
C ILE A 134 3.57 3.08 -6.61
N GLU A 135 4.78 3.07 -6.06
CA GLU A 135 5.90 2.26 -6.55
C GLU A 135 5.56 0.75 -6.59
N LYS A 136 4.94 0.24 -5.52
CA LYS A 136 4.46 -1.17 -5.46
C LYS A 136 3.37 -1.45 -6.49
N GLN A 137 2.44 -0.53 -6.67
CA GLN A 137 1.38 -0.67 -7.67
C GLN A 137 1.96 -0.66 -9.09
N THR A 138 2.91 0.23 -9.39
CA THR A 138 3.62 0.26 -10.67
C THR A 138 4.34 -1.05 -10.93
N SER A 139 5.05 -1.59 -9.93
CA SER A 139 5.75 -2.88 -10.04
C SER A 139 4.77 -4.04 -10.30
N THR A 140 3.63 -4.05 -9.60
CA THR A 140 2.57 -5.03 -9.82
C THR A 140 1.99 -4.94 -11.23
N LEU A 141 1.71 -3.72 -11.71
CA LEU A 141 1.19 -3.50 -13.06
C LEU A 141 2.18 -3.95 -14.15
N LEU A 142 3.49 -3.71 -13.96
CA LEU A 142 4.53 -4.21 -14.86
C LEU A 142 4.55 -5.74 -14.88
N ALA A 143 4.48 -6.40 -13.72
CA ALA A 143 4.43 -7.85 -13.65
C ALA A 143 3.18 -8.42 -14.33
N LEU A 144 2.01 -7.80 -14.13
CA LEU A 144 0.76 -8.19 -14.81
C LEU A 144 0.84 -7.99 -16.33
N LYS A 145 1.48 -6.91 -16.80
CA LYS A 145 1.73 -6.68 -18.22
C LYS A 145 2.60 -7.79 -18.81
N GLN A 146 3.72 -8.12 -18.17
CA GLN A 146 4.61 -9.20 -18.60
C GLN A 146 3.91 -10.56 -18.58
N PHE A 147 3.10 -10.83 -17.55
CA PHE A 147 2.30 -12.05 -17.45
C PHE A 147 1.31 -12.15 -18.62
N LYS A 148 0.61 -11.07 -18.94
CA LYS A 148 -0.31 -11.00 -20.08
C LYS A 148 0.41 -11.23 -21.41
N GLU A 149 1.58 -10.63 -21.60
CA GLU A 149 2.39 -10.82 -22.80
C GLU A 149 2.80 -12.29 -22.96
N LYS A 150 3.34 -12.92 -21.91
CA LYS A 150 3.69 -14.36 -21.91
C LYS A 150 2.48 -15.27 -22.14
N PHE A 151 1.32 -14.92 -21.58
CA PHE A 151 0.09 -15.69 -21.79
C PHE A 151 -0.40 -15.60 -23.24
N ASN A 152 -0.19 -14.45 -23.89
CA ASN A 152 -0.55 -14.22 -25.29
C ASN A 152 0.52 -14.71 -26.27
N GLU A 153 1.74 -15.03 -25.84
CA GLU A 153 2.71 -15.73 -26.70
C GLU A 153 2.10 -17.08 -27.10
N ASN A 154 1.77 -17.19 -28.40
CA ASN A 154 0.90 -18.18 -29.07
C ASN A 154 1.16 -19.68 -28.81
N ASN A 155 2.14 -20.05 -27.98
CA ASN A 155 2.54 -21.42 -27.72
C ASN A 155 1.39 -22.30 -27.21
N HIS A 156 0.43 -21.73 -26.46
CA HIS A 156 -0.70 -22.51 -25.97
C HIS A 156 -1.77 -22.75 -27.04
N LYS A 157 -2.01 -21.78 -27.92
CA LYS A 157 -3.01 -21.94 -28.98
C LYS A 157 -2.52 -22.92 -30.05
N GLU A 158 -1.27 -22.79 -30.47
CA GLU A 158 -0.65 -23.70 -31.45
C GLU A 158 -0.54 -25.13 -30.90
N ALA A 159 -0.15 -25.30 -29.62
CA ALA A 159 -0.12 -26.63 -29.00
C ALA A 159 -1.51 -27.27 -28.89
N ILE A 160 -2.55 -26.49 -28.54
CA ILE A 160 -3.93 -26.98 -28.48
C ILE A 160 -4.38 -27.44 -29.87
N GLU A 161 -4.14 -26.64 -30.91
CA GLU A 161 -4.50 -26.98 -32.30
C GLU A 161 -3.73 -28.20 -32.83
N GLU A 162 -2.46 -28.37 -32.44
CA GLU A 162 -1.69 -29.57 -32.76
C GLU A 162 -2.26 -30.81 -32.05
N HIS A 163 -2.59 -30.70 -30.77
CA HIS A 163 -3.21 -31.79 -30.02
C HIS A 163 -4.58 -32.18 -30.58
N GLU A 164 -5.39 -31.21 -30.99
CA GLU A 164 -6.70 -31.42 -31.61
C GLU A 164 -6.57 -32.16 -32.95
N ASN A 165 -5.63 -31.74 -33.81
CA ASN A 165 -5.30 -32.44 -35.05
C ASN A 165 -4.82 -33.89 -34.82
N ARG A 166 -4.00 -34.12 -33.78
CA ARG A 166 -3.56 -35.46 -33.40
C ARG A 166 -4.71 -36.32 -32.91
N LEU A 167 -5.66 -35.75 -32.17
CA LEU A 167 -6.84 -36.45 -31.67
C LEU A 167 -7.74 -36.88 -32.84
N SER A 168 -8.00 -35.98 -33.79
CA SER A 168 -8.77 -36.29 -35.00
C SER A 168 -8.15 -37.42 -35.82
N ARG A 169 -6.82 -37.40 -36.02
CA ARG A 169 -6.12 -38.50 -36.71
C ARG A 169 -6.18 -39.83 -35.96
N LEU A 170 -6.21 -39.81 -34.63
CA LEU A 170 -6.39 -41.03 -33.85
C LEU A 170 -7.79 -41.59 -34.01
N ASP A 171 -8.80 -40.72 -34.05
CA ASP A 171 -10.20 -41.09 -34.26
C ASP A 171 -10.39 -41.75 -35.63
N ASP A 172 -9.86 -41.14 -36.69
CA ASP A 172 -9.88 -41.71 -38.05
C ASP A 172 -9.22 -43.10 -38.10
N ARG A 173 -8.10 -43.25 -37.37
CA ARG A 173 -7.40 -44.54 -37.28
C ARG A 173 -8.20 -45.57 -36.53
N ILE A 174 -8.87 -45.21 -35.43
CA ILE A 174 -9.75 -46.10 -34.68
C ILE A 174 -10.89 -46.59 -35.57
N VAL A 175 -11.56 -45.68 -36.29
CA VAL A 175 -12.60 -46.04 -37.25
C VAL A 175 -12.07 -47.02 -38.30
N SER A 176 -10.91 -46.74 -38.90
CA SER A 176 -10.32 -47.64 -39.90
C SER A 176 -9.99 -49.03 -39.34
N LEU A 177 -9.55 -49.09 -38.07
CA LEU A 177 -9.27 -50.33 -37.36
C LEU A 177 -10.56 -51.10 -37.06
N GLU A 178 -11.61 -50.41 -36.63
CA GLU A 178 -12.92 -50.97 -36.35
C GLU A 178 -13.56 -51.57 -37.63
N ASP A 179 -13.46 -50.85 -38.75
CA ASP A 179 -13.87 -51.35 -40.07
C ASP A 179 -13.07 -52.59 -40.47
N THR A 180 -11.74 -52.54 -40.31
CA THR A 180 -10.87 -53.68 -40.64
C THR A 180 -11.23 -54.90 -39.79
N VAL A 181 -11.42 -54.72 -38.48
CA VAL A 181 -11.81 -55.80 -37.56
C VAL A 181 -13.19 -56.35 -37.89
N SER A 182 -14.12 -55.51 -38.33
CA SER A 182 -15.47 -55.93 -38.74
C SER A 182 -15.48 -56.79 -40.01
N VAL A 183 -14.48 -56.61 -40.89
CA VAL A 183 -14.33 -57.38 -42.15
C VAL A 183 -13.45 -58.63 -41.96
N LEU A 184 -12.72 -58.74 -40.84
CA LEU A 184 -11.93 -59.94 -40.57
C LEU A 184 -12.87 -61.15 -40.36
N PRO A 185 -12.60 -62.30 -41.02
CA PRO A 185 -13.39 -63.50 -40.81
C PRO A 185 -13.22 -64.00 -39.36
N LEU A 186 -14.32 -64.16 -38.64
CA LEU A 186 -14.38 -64.71 -37.27
C LEU A 186 -14.11 -66.23 -37.21
N GLU A 187 -13.72 -66.86 -38.32
CA GLU A 187 -13.37 -68.28 -38.30
C GLU A 187 -12.01 -68.46 -37.62
N PRO A 188 -11.91 -69.30 -36.58
CA PRO A 188 -10.60 -69.73 -36.11
C PRO A 188 -9.91 -70.42 -37.29
N VAL A 189 -8.76 -69.90 -37.71
CA VAL A 189 -7.91 -70.56 -38.72
C VAL A 189 -7.44 -71.87 -38.13
N SER A 190 -8.27 -72.90 -38.29
CA SER A 190 -8.11 -74.18 -37.62
C SER A 190 -7.16 -75.03 -38.44
N HIS A 191 -5.86 -74.84 -38.26
CA HIS A 191 -4.80 -75.73 -38.76
C HIS A 191 -4.84 -77.12 -38.10
N THR A 192 -5.96 -77.51 -37.48
CA THR A 192 -6.13 -78.75 -36.73
C THR A 192 -6.03 -79.97 -37.63
N SER A 193 -6.54 -79.92 -38.86
CA SER A 193 -6.44 -81.01 -39.83
C SER A 193 -4.99 -81.22 -40.29
N GLU A 194 -4.30 -80.13 -40.64
CA GLU A 194 -2.88 -80.15 -41.04
C GLU A 194 -1.99 -80.66 -39.89
N ILE A 195 -2.28 -80.26 -38.64
CA ILE A 195 -1.56 -80.73 -37.45
C ILE A 195 -1.82 -82.22 -37.16
N GLU A 196 -3.04 -82.72 -37.40
CA GLU A 196 -3.37 -84.15 -37.24
C GLU A 196 -2.71 -85.02 -38.30
N GLU A 197 -2.66 -84.56 -39.55
CA GLU A 197 -1.98 -85.26 -40.64
C GLU A 197 -0.48 -85.36 -40.39
N LEU A 198 0.16 -84.24 -40.01
CA LEU A 198 1.57 -84.22 -39.61
C LEU A 198 1.85 -85.14 -38.40
N ARG A 199 0.93 -85.23 -37.43
CA ARG A 199 1.05 -86.16 -36.30
C ARG A 199 1.00 -87.62 -36.74
N LYS A 200 0.14 -87.94 -37.70
CA LYS A 200 -0.01 -89.30 -38.23
C LYS A 200 1.25 -89.72 -38.99
N GLU A 201 1.75 -88.87 -39.89
CA GLU A 201 2.98 -89.12 -40.65
C GLU A 201 4.19 -89.28 -39.73
N LEU A 202 4.31 -88.46 -38.68
CA LEU A 202 5.38 -88.58 -37.69
C LEU A 202 5.34 -89.93 -36.96
N ASN A 203 4.15 -90.42 -36.62
CA ASN A 203 3.99 -91.69 -35.93
C ASN A 203 4.32 -92.89 -36.84
N GLU A 204 3.92 -92.84 -38.11
CA GLU A 204 4.28 -93.86 -39.11
C GLU A 204 5.80 -93.90 -39.36
N SER A 205 6.43 -92.73 -39.52
CA SER A 205 7.88 -92.61 -39.65
C SER A 205 8.62 -93.20 -38.44
N LYS A 206 8.14 -92.91 -37.22
CA LYS A 206 8.72 -93.47 -35.98
C LYS A 206 8.64 -95.00 -35.94
N GLN A 207 7.52 -95.60 -36.37
CA GLN A 207 7.38 -97.05 -36.44
C GLN A 207 8.33 -97.67 -37.47
N GLN A 208 8.49 -97.03 -38.64
CA GLN A 208 9.44 -97.49 -39.66
C GLN A 208 10.90 -97.46 -39.15
N ILE A 209 11.30 -96.39 -38.47
CA ILE A 209 12.63 -96.28 -37.86
C ILE A 209 12.85 -97.40 -36.83
N GLN A 210 11.88 -97.70 -35.96
CA GLN A 210 11.99 -98.80 -35.01
C GLN A 210 12.10 -100.17 -35.69
N PHE A 211 11.33 -100.40 -36.75
CA PHE A 211 11.39 -101.65 -37.51
C PHE A 211 12.78 -101.86 -38.15
N ILE A 212 13.33 -100.81 -38.76
CA ILE A 212 14.68 -100.83 -39.35
C ILE A 212 15.73 -101.04 -38.26
N SER A 213 15.62 -100.31 -37.14
CA SER A 213 16.54 -100.44 -36.00
C SER A 213 16.60 -101.87 -35.46
N ASN A 214 15.45 -102.53 -35.30
CA ASN A 214 15.40 -103.91 -34.82
C ASN A 214 16.01 -104.90 -35.83
N ARG A 215 15.78 -104.71 -37.12
CA ARG A 215 16.43 -105.53 -38.17
C ARG A 215 17.94 -105.36 -38.21
N LEU A 216 18.44 -104.15 -37.97
CA LEU A 216 19.87 -103.87 -37.97
C LEU A 216 20.55 -104.50 -36.74
N LEU A 217 19.87 -104.46 -35.58
CA LEU A 217 20.29 -105.12 -34.36
C LEU A 217 20.34 -106.65 -34.52
N THR A 218 19.34 -107.27 -35.15
CA THR A 218 19.39 -108.71 -35.43
C THR A 218 20.51 -109.07 -36.40
N LEU A 219 20.74 -108.26 -37.44
CA LEU A 219 21.87 -108.46 -38.36
C LEU A 219 23.23 -108.38 -37.63
N PHE A 220 23.38 -107.41 -36.72
CA PHE A 220 24.59 -107.23 -35.93
C PHE A 220 24.86 -108.43 -35.02
N ILE A 221 23.82 -108.95 -34.34
CA ILE A 221 23.93 -110.15 -33.51
C ILE A 221 24.34 -111.37 -34.36
N VAL A 222 23.70 -111.60 -35.51
CA VAL A 222 24.02 -112.74 -36.39
C VAL A 222 25.45 -112.65 -36.95
N SER A 223 25.89 -111.45 -37.35
CA SER A 223 27.27 -111.21 -37.81
C SER A 223 28.30 -111.45 -36.69
N GLY A 224 28.04 -110.95 -35.49
CA GLY A 224 28.91 -111.14 -34.32
C GLY A 224 29.08 -112.61 -33.92
N VAL A 225 27.99 -113.39 -33.93
CA VAL A 225 28.05 -114.85 -33.67
C VAL A 225 28.86 -115.58 -34.75
N SER A 226 28.70 -115.22 -36.02
CA SER A 226 29.44 -115.81 -37.13
C SER A 226 30.95 -115.55 -37.01
N ILE A 227 31.34 -114.31 -36.72
CA ILE A 227 32.74 -113.91 -36.50
C ILE A 227 33.32 -114.61 -35.26
N GLY A 228 32.56 -114.68 -34.16
CA GLY A 228 32.98 -115.41 -32.96
C GLY A 228 33.21 -116.90 -33.21
N MET A 229 32.34 -117.56 -33.97
CA MET A 229 32.49 -118.97 -34.37
C MET A 229 33.73 -119.19 -35.26
N LEU A 230 34.05 -118.24 -36.14
CA LEU A 230 35.24 -118.26 -36.99
C LEU A 230 36.54 -118.14 -36.17
N ILE A 231 36.54 -117.27 -35.15
CA ILE A 231 37.67 -117.13 -34.23
C ILE A 231 37.83 -118.42 -33.39
N ILE A 232 36.75 -119.00 -32.88
CA ILE A 232 36.79 -120.26 -32.11
C ILE A 232 37.31 -121.42 -32.95
N THR A 233 36.89 -121.54 -34.21
CA THR A 233 37.41 -122.57 -35.13
C THR A 233 38.89 -122.37 -35.46
N LEU A 234 39.34 -121.13 -35.62
CA LEU A 234 40.77 -120.80 -35.78
C LEU A 234 41.60 -121.18 -34.55
N VAL A 235 41.10 -120.93 -33.34
CA VAL A 235 41.75 -121.33 -32.08
C VAL A 235 41.83 -122.86 -31.97
N PHE A 236 40.76 -123.58 -32.30
CA PHE A 236 40.77 -125.06 -32.32
C PHE A 236 41.73 -125.62 -33.37
N MET A 237 41.95 -124.93 -34.49
CA MET A 237 42.90 -125.34 -35.53
C MET A 237 44.37 -125.19 -35.09
N PHE A 238 44.67 -124.22 -34.21
CA PHE A 238 46.00 -123.99 -33.64
C PHE A 238 46.32 -124.86 -32.41
N LEU A 239 45.32 -125.54 -31.85
CA LEU A 239 45.45 -126.44 -30.68
C LEU A 239 45.60 -127.93 -31.06
N ARG A 240 45.91 -128.23 -32.33
CA ARG A 240 46.31 -129.55 -32.85
C ARG A 240 47.78 -129.55 -33.25
#